data_AF-A0A135W001-F1
#
_entry.id   AF-A0A135W001-F1
#
_cell.length_a   1.000
_cell.length_b   1.000
_cell.length_c   1.000
_cell.angle_alpha   90.00
_cell.angle_beta   90.00
_cell.angle_gamma   90.00
#
_symmetry.space_group_name_H-M   'P 1'
#
loop_
_entity.id
_entity.type
_entity.pdbx_description
1 polymer ?
#
loop_
_entity_poly.entity_id
_entity_poly.type
_entity_poly.pdbx_seq_one_letter_code
_entity_poly.pdbx_strand_id
1 'polypeptide(L)'
;MSFNAYAQEDNTDYELRADEKYGYIIDKSGKKIEGIVRLNGDAMNPWSNQKKVKFVAVSDIDKSKKKQKFKTLDPDDIKEYVAFDENNNERHFEMIKYTNTKEGFNTATGGLSGNLKAFNNLTKSTQFAEVVKDGKIKVYKLYGYPTTFSAGGQIAVAEKETERMRQFPSYIYSKKGGKIEELTLAKAKIIIADCSYAKGKLTSGSYASLKNDEKKRSGLGKLIKSQIDDVMSNVPEIVEEVITDYNENCK
;
A
#
# COMPACT_ATOMS: atom_id res chain seq x y z
N MET A 1 24.48 34.92 -9.91
CA MET A 1 24.75 33.94 -8.82
C MET A 1 24.79 32.58 -9.48
N SER A 2 26.00 32.08 -9.68
CA SER A 2 26.25 30.84 -10.42
C SER A 2 26.27 29.68 -9.44
N PHE A 3 25.50 28.64 -9.74
CA PHE A 3 25.50 27.37 -9.02
C PHE A 3 26.88 26.74 -9.16
N ASN A 4 27.57 26.56 -8.03
CA ASN A 4 28.80 25.79 -7.99
C ASN A 4 28.44 24.31 -8.22
N ALA A 5 28.96 23.80 -9.34
CA ALA A 5 29.02 22.39 -9.65
C ALA A 5 29.66 21.63 -8.48
N TYR A 6 29.08 20.47 -8.16
CA TYR A 6 29.66 19.49 -7.26
C TYR A 6 31.05 19.11 -7.76
N ALA A 7 32.08 19.64 -7.11
CA ALA A 7 33.43 19.18 -7.26
C ALA A 7 33.56 17.81 -6.59
N GLN A 8 34.09 16.87 -7.37
CA GLN A 8 34.46 15.52 -7.04
C GLN A 8 35.29 15.44 -5.75
N GLU A 9 34.74 14.83 -4.69
CA GLU A 9 35.52 14.25 -3.58
C GLU A 9 35.64 12.74 -3.79
N ASP A 10 36.84 12.21 -3.53
CA ASP A 10 37.25 10.84 -3.82
C ASP A 10 36.37 9.77 -3.12
N ASN A 11 35.67 9.02 -3.97
CA ASN A 11 35.27 7.61 -3.90
C ASN A 11 35.56 6.85 -2.57
N THR A 12 34.69 7.01 -1.56
CA THR A 12 34.61 6.14 -0.35
C THR A 12 33.17 5.86 0.07
N ASP A 13 32.22 5.94 -0.86
CA ASP A 13 30.82 5.65 -0.54
C ASP A 13 30.59 4.14 -0.58
N TYR A 14 29.86 3.63 0.42
CA TYR A 14 29.43 2.24 0.44
C TYR A 14 28.58 1.99 -0.81
N GLU A 15 29.07 1.14 -1.70
CA GLU A 15 28.35 0.77 -2.91
C GLU A 15 27.11 -0.06 -2.54
N LEU A 16 25.94 0.47 -2.88
CA LEU A 16 24.67 -0.21 -2.62
C LEU A 16 24.59 -1.53 -3.38
N ARG A 17 24.12 -2.56 -2.70
CA ARG A 17 23.73 -3.83 -3.33
C ARG A 17 22.42 -3.65 -4.08
N ALA A 18 22.11 -4.56 -4.99
CA ALA A 18 20.89 -4.52 -5.79
C ALA A 18 19.59 -4.47 -4.95
N ASP A 19 19.58 -5.08 -3.76
CA ASP A 19 18.46 -5.09 -2.81
C ASP A 19 18.45 -3.89 -1.84
N GLU A 20 19.44 -3.01 -1.93
CA GLU A 20 19.62 -1.86 -1.05
C GLU A 20 19.26 -0.56 -1.78
N LYS A 21 18.53 0.30 -1.10
CA LYS A 21 18.10 1.60 -1.60
C LYS A 21 18.50 2.66 -0.57
N TYR A 22 18.86 3.85 -1.04
CA TYR A 22 18.86 5.01 -0.16
C TYR A 22 17.44 5.22 0.38
N GLY A 23 17.36 5.86 1.54
CA GLY A 23 16.08 6.10 2.18
C GLY A 23 16.23 6.63 3.60
N TYR A 24 15.12 6.67 4.31
CA TYR A 24 15.10 7.11 5.70
C TYR A 24 13.98 6.43 6.47
N ILE A 25 14.04 6.54 7.79
CA ILE A 25 12.93 6.19 8.67
C ILE A 25 12.46 7.42 9.43
N ILE A 26 11.18 7.43 9.82
CA ILE A 26 10.65 8.32 10.83
C ILE A 26 10.45 7.50 12.10
N ASP A 27 11.21 7.80 13.15
CA ASP A 27 11.11 7.09 14.42
C ASP A 27 9.80 7.42 15.17
N LYS A 28 9.57 6.77 16.31
CA LYS A 28 8.38 7.03 17.14
C LYS A 28 8.28 8.47 17.66
N SER A 29 9.40 9.16 17.82
CA SER A 29 9.43 10.57 18.22
C SER A 29 9.10 11.51 17.06
N GLY A 30 9.09 11.01 15.81
CA GLY A 30 8.92 11.83 14.60
C GLY A 30 10.25 12.33 14.03
N LYS A 31 11.39 11.85 14.52
CA LYS A 31 12.70 12.23 14.01
C LYS A 31 13.01 11.45 12.74
N LYS A 32 13.44 12.17 11.71
CA LYS A 32 13.99 11.60 10.47
C LYS A 32 15.40 11.08 10.70
N ILE A 33 15.67 9.85 10.26
CA ILE A 33 16.99 9.23 10.29
C ILE A 33 17.31 8.72 8.89
N GLU A 34 18.29 9.36 8.24
CA GLU A 34 18.79 8.97 6.91
C GLU A 34 19.60 7.68 6.99
N GLY A 35 19.55 6.87 5.93
CA GLY A 35 20.27 5.61 5.89
C GLY A 35 20.08 4.82 4.61
N ILE A 36 20.33 3.52 4.74
CA ILE A 36 20.09 2.54 3.68
C ILE A 36 18.91 1.68 4.13
N VAL A 37 17.90 1.64 3.26
CA VAL A 37 16.74 0.78 3.40
C VAL A 37 16.92 -0.44 2.51
N ARG A 38 16.71 -1.61 3.11
CA ARG A 38 16.64 -2.87 2.39
C ARG A 38 15.24 -3.45 2.56
N LEU A 39 14.51 -3.51 1.45
CA LEU A 39 13.17 -4.07 1.41
C LEU A 39 13.21 -5.56 1.76
N ASN A 40 12.22 -6.03 2.51
CA ASN A 40 12.11 -7.43 2.92
C ASN A 40 11.32 -8.27 1.90
N GLY A 41 10.58 -7.62 1.01
CA GLY A 41 9.86 -8.20 -0.11
C GLY A 41 10.26 -7.57 -1.44
N ASP A 42 9.90 -8.27 -2.50
CA ASP A 42 10.10 -7.88 -3.90
C ASP A 42 8.75 -7.79 -4.63
N ALA A 43 8.78 -7.66 -5.95
CA ALA A 43 7.57 -7.66 -6.78
C ALA A 43 6.76 -8.97 -6.65
N MET A 44 7.41 -10.10 -6.35
CA MET A 44 6.73 -11.39 -6.20
C MET A 44 6.09 -11.55 -4.82
N ASN A 45 6.66 -10.93 -3.79
CA ASN A 45 6.24 -11.02 -2.39
C ASN A 45 6.09 -9.63 -1.74
N PRO A 46 5.28 -8.71 -2.30
CA PRO A 46 5.23 -7.32 -1.86
C PRO A 46 4.70 -7.16 -0.43
N TRP A 47 3.84 -8.08 0.02
CA TRP A 47 3.32 -8.11 1.40
C TRP A 47 4.42 -8.24 2.47
N SER A 48 5.61 -8.75 2.12
CA SER A 48 6.72 -8.85 3.06
C SER A 48 7.24 -7.49 3.54
N ASN A 49 7.06 -6.43 2.73
CA ASN A 49 7.39 -5.04 3.07
C ASN A 49 6.41 -4.41 4.06
N GLN A 50 5.22 -5.00 4.22
CA GLN A 50 4.20 -4.53 5.16
C GLN A 50 4.48 -4.97 6.60
N LYS A 51 5.26 -6.04 6.78
CA LYS A 51 5.56 -6.63 8.09
C LYS A 51 6.82 -6.07 8.72
N LYS A 52 7.82 -5.75 7.91
CA LYS A 52 9.14 -5.31 8.38
C LYS A 52 9.99 -4.77 7.24
N VAL A 53 10.99 -3.98 7.63
CA VAL A 53 12.03 -3.46 6.76
C VAL A 53 13.39 -3.64 7.44
N LYS A 54 14.47 -3.70 6.66
CA LYS A 54 15.84 -3.68 7.18
C LYS A 54 16.43 -2.29 6.98
N PHE A 55 17.05 -1.74 8.01
CA PHE A 55 17.60 -0.39 7.98
C PHE A 55 18.98 -0.31 8.65
N VAL A 56 19.85 0.54 8.13
CA VAL A 56 21.09 0.99 8.79
C VAL A 56 21.20 2.50 8.61
N ALA A 57 21.43 3.23 9.71
CA ALA A 57 21.58 4.68 9.67
C ALA A 57 22.92 5.04 9.01
N VAL A 58 23.00 6.20 8.35
CA VAL A 58 24.27 6.68 7.76
C VAL A 58 25.40 6.73 8.79
N SER A 59 25.09 7.15 10.03
CA SER A 59 26.05 7.21 11.14
C SER A 59 26.65 5.86 11.53
N ASP A 60 25.97 4.77 11.19
CA ASP A 60 26.32 3.41 11.61
C ASP A 60 26.97 2.61 10.46
N ILE A 61 27.13 3.22 9.28
CA ILE A 61 27.78 2.59 8.12
C ILE A 61 29.29 2.53 8.35
N ASP A 62 29.81 1.30 8.36
CA ASP A 62 31.24 1.05 8.42
C ASP A 62 31.79 0.93 7.00
N LYS A 63 32.41 2.01 6.49
CA LYS A 63 33.00 2.08 5.14
C LYS A 63 34.11 1.05 4.90
N SER A 64 34.72 0.51 5.96
CA SER A 64 35.74 -0.54 5.82
C SER A 64 35.14 -1.92 5.50
N LYS A 65 33.83 -2.09 5.72
CA LYS A 65 33.13 -3.37 5.52
C LYS A 65 32.40 -3.42 4.19
N LYS A 66 32.56 -4.54 3.49
CA LYS A 66 31.77 -4.89 2.30
C LYS A 66 30.30 -5.23 2.60
N LYS A 67 29.94 -5.42 3.88
CA LYS A 67 28.60 -5.79 4.34
C LYS A 67 28.26 -4.98 5.59
N GLN A 68 27.15 -4.25 5.53
CA GLN A 68 26.61 -3.56 6.69
C GLN A 68 25.68 -4.47 7.50
N LYS A 69 25.62 -4.23 8.82
CA LYS A 69 24.68 -4.93 9.70
C LYS A 69 23.39 -4.12 9.79
N PHE A 70 22.35 -4.60 9.14
CA PHE A 70 21.03 -3.97 9.17
C PHE A 70 20.26 -4.36 10.43
N LYS A 71 19.57 -3.40 11.04
CA LYS A 71 18.52 -3.65 12.03
C LYS A 71 17.23 -4.01 11.31
N THR A 72 16.52 -5.03 11.79
CA THR A 72 15.15 -5.30 11.34
C THR A 72 14.22 -4.41 12.16
N LEU A 73 13.34 -3.69 11.48
CA LEU A 73 12.34 -2.81 12.05
C LEU A 73 10.96 -3.27 11.61
N ASP A 74 10.03 -3.34 12.54
CA ASP A 74 8.63 -3.64 12.27
C ASP A 74 7.74 -2.40 12.50
N PRO A 75 6.43 -2.47 12.19
CA PRO A 75 5.48 -1.36 12.38
C PRO A 75 5.38 -0.87 13.83
N ASP A 76 5.74 -1.70 14.80
CA ASP A 76 5.77 -1.30 16.19
C ASP A 76 7.09 -0.63 16.56
N ASP A 77 8.12 -0.57 15.69
CA ASP A 77 9.40 0.10 15.95
C ASP A 77 9.44 1.56 15.46
N ILE A 78 8.79 1.86 14.33
CA ILE A 78 8.89 3.14 13.61
C ILE A 78 7.52 3.59 13.09
N LYS A 79 7.38 4.88 12.77
CA LYS A 79 6.15 5.43 12.17
C LYS A 79 6.11 5.22 10.67
N GLU A 80 7.26 5.28 10.02
CA GLU A 80 7.36 5.28 8.57
C GLU A 80 8.76 4.86 8.14
N TYR A 81 8.86 4.22 6.99
CA TYR A 81 10.10 4.17 6.23
C TYR A 81 9.88 4.63 4.79
N VAL A 82 10.91 5.19 4.19
CA VAL A 82 10.94 5.67 2.82
C VAL A 82 12.08 5.02 2.09
N ALA A 83 11.81 4.48 0.90
CA ALA A 83 12.80 3.91 0.01
C ALA A 83 12.69 4.56 -1.36
N PHE A 84 13.83 4.91 -1.96
CA PHE A 84 13.86 5.41 -3.33
C PHE A 84 13.70 4.26 -4.34
N ASP A 85 12.86 4.47 -5.35
CA ASP A 85 12.74 3.54 -6.48
C ASP A 85 13.86 3.72 -7.51
N GLU A 86 13.82 2.96 -8.61
CA GLU A 86 14.83 3.00 -9.67
C GLU A 86 14.84 4.33 -10.44
N ASN A 87 13.75 5.10 -10.37
CA ASN A 87 13.60 6.42 -10.98
C ASN A 87 13.86 7.56 -9.97
N ASN A 88 14.39 7.22 -8.78
CA ASN A 88 14.65 8.16 -7.69
C ASN A 88 13.38 8.84 -7.13
N ASN A 89 12.22 8.20 -7.22
CA ASN A 89 11.01 8.64 -6.54
C ASN A 89 10.94 8.09 -5.11
N GLU A 90 10.45 8.89 -4.17
CA GLU A 90 10.21 8.45 -2.81
C GLU A 90 8.99 7.53 -2.73
N ARG A 91 9.18 6.32 -2.20
CA ARG A 91 8.09 5.41 -1.84
C ARG A 91 7.95 5.42 -0.33
N HIS A 92 6.84 5.97 0.15
CA HIS A 92 6.54 6.12 1.57
C HIS A 92 5.74 4.94 2.08
N PHE A 93 6.14 4.38 3.22
CA PHE A 93 5.46 3.26 3.88
C PHE A 93 5.16 3.63 5.32
N GLU A 94 3.91 4.02 5.58
CA GLU A 94 3.47 4.45 6.90
C GLU A 94 2.89 3.29 7.70
N MET A 95 3.13 3.29 9.00
CA MET A 95 2.44 2.42 9.93
C MET A 95 0.97 2.81 10.01
N ILE A 96 0.11 1.83 9.76
CA ILE A 96 -1.34 1.95 9.87
C ILE A 96 -1.89 0.87 10.79
N LYS A 97 -3.06 1.16 11.38
CA LYS A 97 -3.88 0.16 12.08
C LYS A 97 -5.14 -0.07 11.27
N TYR A 98 -5.17 -1.18 10.53
CA TYR A 98 -6.29 -1.51 9.65
C TYR A 98 -6.54 -3.02 9.64
N THR A 99 -7.82 -3.40 9.63
CA THR A 99 -8.27 -4.78 9.48
C THR A 99 -8.82 -4.94 8.08
N ASN A 100 -8.16 -5.72 7.22
CA ASN A 100 -8.69 -6.00 5.89
C ASN A 100 -9.79 -7.06 5.98
N THR A 101 -11.05 -6.60 6.08
CA THR A 101 -12.21 -7.49 6.23
C THR A 101 -12.47 -8.34 5.00
N LYS A 102 -12.04 -7.93 3.79
CA LYS A 102 -12.23 -8.70 2.55
C LYS A 102 -11.34 -9.94 2.48
N GLU A 103 -10.12 -9.86 3.00
CA GLU A 103 -9.19 -10.99 3.08
C GLU A 103 -9.73 -12.12 3.98
N GLY A 104 -10.42 -11.77 5.07
CA GLY A 104 -11.05 -12.74 5.97
C GLY A 104 -12.14 -13.60 5.33
N PHE A 105 -12.76 -13.11 4.25
CA PHE A 105 -13.77 -13.85 3.49
C PHE A 105 -13.17 -14.75 2.40
N ASN A 106 -12.00 -14.41 1.83
CA ASN A 106 -11.38 -15.22 0.77
C ASN A 106 -10.60 -16.43 1.30
N THR A 107 -10.12 -16.37 2.55
CA THR A 107 -9.48 -17.51 3.23
C THR A 107 -10.48 -18.50 3.83
N ALA A 108 -11.78 -18.21 3.74
CA ALA A 108 -12.87 -18.96 4.35
C ALA A 108 -13.40 -20.06 3.40
N THR A 109 -12.62 -21.12 3.22
CA THR A 109 -13.09 -22.37 2.57
C THR A 109 -13.82 -23.32 3.52
N GLY A 110 -13.95 -22.97 4.80
CA GLY A 110 -14.72 -23.71 5.80
C GLY A 110 -16.02 -22.99 6.14
N GLY A 111 -17.12 -23.73 6.29
CA GLY A 111 -18.47 -23.18 6.52
C GLY A 111 -18.62 -22.18 7.68
N LEU A 112 -19.85 -21.68 7.88
CA LEU A 112 -20.23 -20.54 8.74
C LEU A 112 -19.52 -20.43 10.11
N SER A 113 -19.11 -21.55 10.74
CA SER A 113 -18.39 -21.56 12.03
C SER A 113 -16.86 -21.35 11.93
N GLY A 114 -16.23 -21.69 10.79
CA GLY A 114 -14.84 -21.38 10.49
C GLY A 114 -14.64 -19.88 10.21
N ASN A 115 -15.66 -19.26 9.60
CA ASN A 115 -15.71 -17.83 9.30
C ASN A 115 -15.59 -16.97 10.56
N LEU A 116 -16.22 -17.38 11.66
CA LEU A 116 -16.17 -16.68 12.95
C LEU A 116 -14.80 -16.75 13.64
N LYS A 117 -14.03 -17.83 13.45
CA LYS A 117 -12.67 -17.95 14.02
C LYS A 117 -11.63 -17.17 13.22
N ALA A 118 -11.76 -17.12 11.89
CA ALA A 118 -10.94 -16.25 11.05
C ALA A 118 -11.26 -14.76 11.28
N PHE A 119 -12.54 -14.41 11.47
CA PHE A 119 -12.98 -13.07 11.88
C PHE A 119 -12.54 -12.67 13.28
N ASN A 120 -12.52 -13.59 14.24
CA ASN A 120 -12.06 -13.29 15.60
C ASN A 120 -10.53 -13.15 15.71
N ASN A 121 -9.77 -13.72 14.77
CA ASN A 121 -8.31 -13.50 14.65
C ASN A 121 -7.92 -12.27 13.81
N LEU A 122 -8.90 -11.55 13.24
CA LEU A 122 -8.71 -10.26 12.58
C LEU A 122 -8.56 -9.13 13.63
N THR A 123 -7.62 -9.29 14.56
CA THR A 123 -7.09 -8.17 15.35
C THR A 123 -6.60 -7.10 14.39
N LYS A 124 -6.86 -5.81 14.67
CA LYS A 124 -6.30 -4.69 13.91
C LYS A 124 -4.80 -4.92 13.74
N SER A 125 -4.39 -5.35 12.54
CA SER A 125 -2.99 -5.61 12.28
C SER A 125 -2.30 -4.26 12.11
N THR A 126 -1.38 -3.95 13.01
CA THR A 126 -0.41 -2.89 12.77
C THR A 126 0.50 -3.36 11.63
N GLN A 127 0.55 -2.61 10.54
CA GLN A 127 1.35 -2.94 9.36
C GLN A 127 1.77 -1.68 8.64
N PHE A 128 2.83 -1.77 7.85
CA PHE A 128 3.17 -0.72 6.91
C PHE A 128 2.26 -0.80 5.68
N ALA A 129 1.81 0.35 5.19
CA ALA A 129 1.11 0.47 3.92
C ALA A 129 1.77 1.55 3.08
N GLU A 130 1.87 1.30 1.78
CA GLU A 130 2.49 2.25 0.84
C GLU A 130 1.54 3.42 0.61
N VAL A 131 2.01 4.65 0.83
CA VAL A 131 1.26 5.87 0.51
C VAL A 131 1.30 6.06 -1.00
N VAL A 132 0.13 6.07 -1.63
CA VAL A 132 -0.03 6.25 -3.08
C VAL A 132 -0.39 7.70 -3.42
N LYS A 133 -1.17 8.33 -2.53
CA LYS A 133 -1.50 9.75 -2.65
C LYS A 133 -1.55 10.36 -1.26
N ASP A 134 -0.80 11.43 -1.06
CA ASP A 134 -0.86 12.24 0.16
C ASP A 134 -1.70 13.50 -0.08
N GLY A 135 -2.38 13.97 0.96
CA GLY A 135 -3.23 15.15 0.94
C GLY A 135 -4.36 15.06 1.96
N LYS A 136 -5.43 15.83 1.73
CA LYS A 136 -6.61 15.83 2.59
C LYS A 136 -7.31 14.50 2.61
N ILE A 137 -7.26 13.76 1.51
CA ILE A 137 -7.54 12.34 1.44
C ILE A 137 -6.20 11.67 1.17
N LYS A 138 -5.67 10.99 2.18
CA LYS A 138 -4.49 10.14 2.06
C LYS A 138 -4.93 8.75 1.66
N VAL A 139 -4.33 8.20 0.61
CA VAL A 139 -4.63 6.87 0.07
C VAL A 139 -3.42 5.97 0.21
N TYR A 140 -3.66 4.76 0.68
CA TYR A 140 -2.67 3.72 0.87
C TYR A 140 -2.98 2.50 0.01
N LYS A 141 -1.93 1.82 -0.44
CA LYS A 141 -1.97 0.51 -1.09
C LYS A 141 -1.52 -0.56 -0.10
N LEU A 142 -2.32 -1.62 -0.02
CA LEU A 142 -2.13 -2.72 0.92
C LEU A 142 -2.38 -4.06 0.21
N TYR A 143 -1.36 -4.90 0.18
CA TYR A 143 -1.40 -6.28 -0.28
C TYR A 143 -1.98 -7.21 0.78
N GLY A 144 -2.68 -8.22 0.27
CA GLY A 144 -3.10 -9.37 1.04
C GLY A 144 -1.94 -10.27 1.45
N TYR A 145 -2.15 -11.11 2.47
CA TYR A 145 -1.17 -12.10 2.87
C TYR A 145 -1.56 -13.48 2.32
N PRO A 146 -0.66 -14.17 1.59
CA PRO A 146 -0.95 -15.53 1.16
C PRO A 146 -1.12 -16.44 2.38
N THR A 147 -2.12 -17.32 2.33
CA THR A 147 -2.33 -18.32 3.36
C THR A 147 -1.30 -19.45 3.22
N THR A 148 -0.74 -19.89 4.34
CA THR A 148 0.07 -21.11 4.38
C THR A 148 -0.85 -22.32 4.25
N PHE A 149 -1.05 -22.82 3.03
CA PHE A 149 -1.72 -24.11 2.85
C PHE A 149 -0.77 -25.23 3.29
N SER A 150 -1.19 -26.04 4.25
CA SER A 150 -0.48 -27.25 4.64
C SER A 150 -0.41 -28.22 3.45
N ALA A 151 0.79 -28.71 3.16
CA ALA A 151 1.11 -29.60 2.04
C ALA A 151 0.08 -30.74 1.90
N GLY A 152 -0.69 -30.73 0.81
CA GLY A 152 -1.72 -31.74 0.54
C GLY A 152 -2.79 -31.26 -0.45
N GLY A 153 -2.43 -31.10 -1.74
CA GLY A 153 -3.41 -31.18 -2.84
C GLY A 153 -3.98 -29.89 -3.44
N GLN A 154 -3.67 -28.69 -2.93
CA GLN A 154 -4.26 -27.42 -3.45
C GLN A 154 -3.23 -26.37 -3.90
N ILE A 155 -2.01 -26.79 -4.24
CA ILE A 155 -0.90 -25.87 -4.60
C ILE A 155 -1.29 -24.92 -5.75
N ALA A 156 -1.92 -25.42 -6.83
CA ALA A 156 -2.32 -24.59 -7.96
C ALA A 156 -3.40 -23.54 -7.59
N VAL A 157 -4.28 -23.85 -6.64
CA VAL A 157 -5.29 -22.89 -6.15
C VAL A 157 -4.63 -21.83 -5.29
N ALA A 158 -3.68 -22.24 -4.43
CA ALA A 158 -2.89 -21.34 -3.59
C ALA A 158 -2.02 -20.38 -4.41
N GLU A 159 -1.37 -20.88 -5.45
CA GLU A 159 -0.55 -20.07 -6.37
C GLU A 159 -1.40 -19.05 -7.12
N LYS A 160 -2.56 -19.48 -7.64
CA LYS A 160 -3.49 -18.57 -8.33
C LYS A 160 -4.03 -17.49 -7.40
N GLU A 161 -4.34 -17.83 -6.16
CA GLU A 161 -4.80 -16.85 -5.17
C GLU A 161 -3.67 -15.90 -4.75
N THR A 162 -2.44 -16.41 -4.62
CA THR A 162 -1.25 -15.59 -4.34
C THR A 162 -0.98 -14.59 -5.48
N GLU A 163 -1.09 -15.02 -6.73
CA GLU A 163 -1.02 -14.14 -7.90
C GLU A 163 -2.12 -13.07 -7.85
N ARG A 164 -3.37 -13.47 -7.56
CA ARG A 164 -4.49 -12.53 -7.43
C ARG A 164 -4.20 -11.48 -6.35
N MET A 165 -3.69 -11.88 -5.20
CA MET A 165 -3.32 -10.94 -4.11
C MET A 165 -2.22 -9.97 -4.51
N ARG A 166 -1.25 -10.40 -5.34
CA ARG A 166 -0.21 -9.55 -5.90
C ARG A 166 -0.75 -8.56 -6.93
N GLN A 167 -1.64 -9.01 -7.82
CA GLN A 167 -2.17 -8.18 -8.91
C GLN A 167 -3.25 -7.21 -8.46
N PHE A 168 -4.01 -7.56 -7.41
CA PHE A 168 -5.15 -6.79 -6.94
C PHE A 168 -4.99 -6.36 -5.47
N PRO A 169 -4.04 -5.44 -5.17
CA PRO A 169 -3.93 -4.90 -3.83
C PRO A 169 -5.18 -4.12 -3.45
N SER A 170 -5.47 -4.08 -2.15
CA SER A 170 -6.51 -3.22 -1.60
C SER A 170 -6.03 -1.78 -1.56
N TYR A 171 -6.93 -0.84 -1.85
CA TYR A 171 -6.71 0.57 -1.61
C TYR A 171 -7.57 1.00 -0.44
N ILE A 172 -6.97 1.72 0.51
CA ILE A 172 -7.63 2.22 1.71
C ILE A 172 -7.32 3.70 1.82
N TYR A 173 -8.16 4.46 2.52
CA TYR A 173 -7.99 5.90 2.64
C TYR A 173 -8.26 6.40 4.06
N SER A 174 -7.65 7.53 4.39
CA SER A 174 -8.00 8.37 5.53
C SER A 174 -8.30 9.77 5.03
N LYS A 175 -9.44 10.34 5.46
CA LYS A 175 -9.79 11.73 5.15
C LYS A 175 -9.51 12.60 6.36
N LYS A 176 -8.66 13.60 6.20
CA LYS A 176 -8.26 14.61 7.21
C LYS A 176 -7.81 13.96 8.53
N GLY A 177 -7.05 12.85 8.45
CA GLY A 177 -6.58 12.09 9.62
C GLY A 177 -7.65 11.24 10.31
N GLY A 178 -8.82 11.09 9.70
CA GLY A 178 -9.90 10.25 10.20
C GLY A 178 -9.60 8.75 10.14
N LYS A 179 -10.61 7.95 10.51
CA LYS A 179 -10.52 6.49 10.49
C LYS A 179 -10.18 5.98 9.08
N ILE A 180 -9.28 5.00 9.01
CA ILE A 180 -8.95 4.33 7.77
C ILE A 180 -10.11 3.42 7.33
N GLU A 181 -10.52 3.55 6.07
CA GLU A 181 -11.58 2.77 5.44
C GLU A 181 -11.15 2.28 4.06
N GLU A 182 -11.83 1.25 3.56
CA GLU A 182 -11.60 0.77 2.21
C GLU A 182 -12.06 1.78 1.15
N LEU A 183 -11.21 2.05 0.16
CA LEU A 183 -11.55 2.87 -0.99
C LEU A 183 -12.30 2.01 -2.02
N THR A 184 -13.56 2.33 -2.24
CA THR A 184 -14.43 1.73 -3.25
C THR A 184 -15.06 2.83 -4.08
N LEU A 185 -15.62 2.50 -5.25
CA LEU A 185 -16.34 3.47 -6.08
C LEU A 185 -17.48 4.17 -5.31
N ALA A 186 -18.22 3.43 -4.48
CA ALA A 186 -19.27 4.01 -3.64
C ALA A 186 -18.69 4.99 -2.60
N LYS A 187 -17.58 4.61 -1.94
CA LYS A 187 -16.90 5.47 -0.98
C LYS A 187 -16.31 6.72 -1.65
N ALA A 188 -15.74 6.60 -2.84
CA ALA A 188 -15.21 7.72 -3.61
C ALA A 188 -16.27 8.81 -3.86
N LYS A 189 -17.52 8.43 -4.18
CA LYS A 189 -18.64 9.39 -4.33
C LYS A 189 -19.00 10.08 -3.02
N ILE A 190 -18.92 9.37 -1.89
CA ILE A 190 -19.26 9.91 -0.57
C ILE A 190 -18.17 10.87 -0.07
N ILE A 191 -16.90 10.52 -0.22
CA ILE A 191 -15.79 11.29 0.35
C ILE A 191 -15.59 12.65 -0.33
N ILE A 192 -16.02 12.81 -1.58
CA ILE A 192 -15.93 14.09 -2.29
C ILE A 192 -17.18 14.97 -2.13
N ALA A 193 -18.24 14.46 -1.49
CA ALA A 193 -19.55 15.11 -1.47
C ALA A 193 -19.57 16.46 -0.74
N ASP A 194 -18.59 16.72 0.13
CA ASP A 194 -18.43 17.98 0.86
C ASP A 194 -17.67 19.05 0.08
N CYS A 195 -17.18 18.75 -1.12
CA CYS A 195 -16.47 19.69 -1.97
C CYS A 195 -17.29 20.10 -3.18
N SER A 196 -17.60 21.38 -3.32
CA SER A 196 -18.39 21.90 -4.44
C SER A 196 -17.74 21.65 -5.80
N TYR A 197 -16.41 21.78 -5.91
CA TYR A 197 -15.66 21.52 -7.14
C TYR A 197 -15.82 20.06 -7.59
N ALA A 198 -15.43 19.12 -6.73
CA ALA A 198 -15.51 17.70 -7.04
C ALA A 198 -16.96 17.22 -7.20
N LYS A 199 -17.89 17.74 -6.40
CA LYS A 199 -19.33 17.47 -6.57
C LYS A 199 -19.85 17.96 -7.93
N GLY A 200 -19.42 19.14 -8.38
CA GLY A 200 -19.74 19.67 -9.70
C GLY A 200 -19.29 18.74 -10.81
N LYS A 201 -18.01 18.34 -10.81
CA LYS A 201 -17.44 17.37 -11.76
C LYS A 201 -18.13 16.01 -11.73
N LEU A 202 -18.51 15.53 -10.54
CA LEU A 202 -19.30 14.31 -10.40
C LEU A 202 -20.68 14.46 -11.07
N THR A 203 -21.38 15.56 -10.83
CA THR A 203 -22.72 15.79 -11.39
C THR A 203 -22.72 16.01 -12.91
N SER A 204 -21.64 16.59 -13.47
CA SER A 204 -21.47 16.72 -14.91
C SER A 204 -20.99 15.43 -15.60
N GLY A 205 -20.73 14.36 -14.83
CA GLY A 205 -20.19 13.10 -15.36
C GLY A 205 -18.77 13.22 -15.90
N SER A 206 -18.02 14.22 -15.42
CA SER A 206 -16.63 14.49 -15.84
C SER A 206 -15.66 13.44 -15.33
N TYR A 207 -15.97 12.78 -14.20
CA TYR A 207 -15.17 11.68 -13.69
C TYR A 207 -15.42 10.38 -14.47
N ALA A 208 -14.49 10.02 -15.35
CA ALA A 208 -14.58 8.77 -16.12
C ALA A 208 -14.51 7.55 -15.20
N SER A 209 -13.61 7.59 -14.21
CA SER A 209 -13.38 6.52 -13.24
C SER A 209 -14.58 6.20 -12.34
N LEU A 210 -15.56 7.12 -12.25
CA LEU A 210 -16.79 6.97 -11.46
C LEU A 210 -18.04 6.62 -12.29
N LYS A 211 -17.88 6.46 -13.61
CA LYS A 211 -18.94 5.95 -14.47
C LYS A 211 -19.14 4.48 -14.14
N ASN A 212 -20.40 4.08 -13.98
CA ASN A 212 -20.73 2.68 -13.86
C ASN A 212 -20.67 2.09 -15.27
N ASP A 213 -19.73 1.20 -15.55
CA ASP A 213 -19.76 0.46 -16.81
C ASP A 213 -21.11 -0.25 -16.99
N GLU A 214 -21.57 -0.24 -18.24
CA GLU A 214 -22.93 -0.49 -18.68
C GLU A 214 -23.52 -1.82 -18.20
N LYS A 215 -24.82 -1.79 -17.85
CA LYS A 215 -25.78 -2.92 -17.78
C LYS A 215 -25.17 -4.30 -17.52
N LYS A 216 -24.93 -4.63 -16.25
CA LYS A 216 -24.80 -6.04 -15.84
C LYS A 216 -26.12 -6.76 -16.07
N ARG A 217 -26.23 -7.53 -17.18
CA ARG A 217 -27.33 -8.48 -17.44
C ARG A 217 -27.65 -9.28 -16.17
N SER A 218 -28.90 -9.18 -15.72
CA SER A 218 -29.45 -9.91 -14.57
C SER A 218 -29.63 -11.38 -14.93
N GLY A 219 -28.73 -12.22 -14.45
CA GLY A 219 -28.85 -13.67 -14.54
C GLY A 219 -28.35 -14.28 -13.24
N LEU A 220 -29.17 -15.12 -12.63
CA LEU A 220 -28.99 -15.74 -11.30
C LEU A 220 -27.66 -16.51 -11.11
N GLY A 221 -26.87 -16.73 -12.16
CA GLY A 221 -25.55 -17.37 -12.11
C GLY A 221 -24.35 -16.45 -11.84
N LYS A 222 -24.54 -15.14 -11.64
CA LYS A 222 -23.46 -14.14 -11.40
C LYS A 222 -22.99 -13.99 -9.96
N LEU A 223 -23.64 -14.64 -8.99
CA LEU A 223 -23.53 -14.24 -7.58
C LEU A 223 -22.17 -14.50 -6.93
N ILE A 224 -21.34 -15.40 -7.47
CA ILE A 224 -20.06 -15.77 -6.83
C ILE A 224 -18.84 -15.15 -7.55
N LYS A 225 -18.94 -14.87 -8.86
CA LYS A 225 -17.81 -14.38 -9.67
C LYS A 225 -17.81 -12.85 -9.86
N SER A 226 -18.98 -12.22 -9.90
CA SER A 226 -19.10 -10.79 -10.26
C SER A 226 -18.88 -9.79 -9.12
N GLN A 227 -18.73 -10.24 -7.87
CA GLN A 227 -18.37 -9.35 -6.75
C GLN A 227 -16.86 -9.10 -6.64
N ILE A 228 -16.02 -9.99 -7.21
CA ILE A 228 -14.57 -9.92 -7.09
C ILE A 228 -13.95 -9.22 -8.31
N ASP A 229 -14.45 -9.50 -9.52
CA ASP A 229 -13.84 -9.00 -10.76
C ASP A 229 -14.24 -7.54 -11.10
N ASP A 230 -15.41 -7.05 -10.68
CA ASP A 230 -15.97 -5.75 -11.15
C ASP A 230 -15.72 -4.54 -10.23
N VAL A 231 -15.16 -4.73 -9.03
CA VAL A 231 -15.09 -3.65 -8.01
C VAL A 231 -13.68 -3.05 -7.87
N MET A 232 -12.67 -3.66 -8.49
CA MET A 232 -11.26 -3.36 -8.21
C MET A 232 -10.48 -2.74 -9.39
N SER A 233 -10.96 -2.82 -10.64
CA SER A 233 -10.19 -2.39 -11.82
C SER A 233 -9.96 -0.87 -11.88
N ASN A 234 -10.93 -0.06 -11.46
CA ASN A 234 -10.88 1.38 -11.68
C ASN A 234 -10.34 2.16 -10.46
N VAL A 235 -9.99 1.48 -9.35
CA VAL A 235 -9.57 2.18 -8.13
C VAL A 235 -8.30 3.02 -8.32
N PRO A 236 -7.25 2.54 -9.04
CA PRO A 236 -6.10 3.40 -9.37
C PRO A 236 -6.50 4.66 -10.14
N GLU A 237 -7.43 4.54 -11.10
CA GLU A 237 -7.94 5.70 -11.87
C GLU A 237 -8.76 6.65 -10.99
N ILE A 238 -9.54 6.13 -10.05
CA ILE A 238 -10.24 6.96 -9.04
C ILE A 238 -9.21 7.76 -8.22
N VAL A 239 -8.09 7.14 -7.83
CA VAL A 239 -7.03 7.85 -7.09
C VAL A 239 -6.43 8.97 -7.94
N GLU A 240 -6.09 8.69 -9.19
CA GLU A 240 -5.45 9.67 -10.05
C GLU A 240 -6.38 10.79 -10.52
N GLU A 241 -7.67 10.51 -10.71
CA GLU A 241 -8.63 11.50 -11.19
C GLU A 241 -9.35 12.20 -10.03
N VAL A 242 -10.07 11.44 -9.22
CA VAL A 242 -11.02 11.96 -8.22
C VAL A 242 -10.30 12.43 -6.98
N ILE A 243 -9.36 11.63 -6.47
CA ILE A 243 -8.67 11.96 -5.21
C ILE A 243 -7.66 13.09 -5.43
N THR A 244 -6.93 13.09 -6.55
CA THR A 244 -6.07 14.21 -6.96
C THR A 244 -6.86 15.51 -7.02
N ASP A 245 -7.96 15.55 -7.77
CA ASP A 245 -8.81 16.73 -7.88
C ASP A 245 -9.27 17.23 -6.51
N TYR A 246 -9.68 16.31 -5.63
CA TYR A 246 -10.12 16.68 -4.29
C TYR A 246 -8.98 17.31 -3.48
N ASN A 247 -7.81 16.68 -3.47
CA ASN A 247 -6.66 17.14 -2.70
C ASN A 247 -6.16 18.51 -3.15
N GLU A 248 -6.25 18.80 -4.44
CA GLU A 248 -5.81 20.07 -5.03
C GLU A 248 -6.84 21.21 -4.87
N ASN A 249 -8.13 20.90 -5.02
CA ASN A 249 -9.16 21.93 -5.22
C ASN A 249 -10.11 22.13 -4.04
N CYS A 250 -10.14 21.22 -3.07
CA CYS A 250 -11.12 21.25 -1.98
C CYS A 250 -10.48 21.77 -0.69
N LYS A 251 -11.08 22.79 -0.06
CA LYS A 251 -10.57 23.41 1.19
C LYS A 251 -10.91 22.60 2.44
#